data_AF-A0A7R9WTC9-F1
#
_entry.id   AF-A0A7R9WTC9-F1
#
_cell.length_a   1.000
_cell.length_b   1.000
_cell.length_c   1.000
_cell.angle_alpha   90.00
_cell.angle_beta   90.00
_cell.angle_gamma   90.00
#
_symmetry.space_group_name_H-M   'P 1'
#
loop_
_entity.id
_entity.type
_entity.pdbx_description
1 polymer ?
#
loop_
_entity_poly.entity_id
_entity_poly.type
_entity_poly.pdbx_seq_one_letter_code
_entity_poly.pdbx_strand_id
1 'polypeptide(L)'
;MAGAIGTAVFYYVEKAVYDLVASLPSDTTTSADSFFVKYLETVSFNAAYLVSIVPQHVLNAVFCYGMDTINTRRKYWSTLIGTYSALGFTLALSTIINILLIQGLRVKKDSALGLTLGAGAVLNYVLLTYIINDDEKGDKQAKIE
;
A
#
# COMPACT_ATOMS: atom_id res chain seq x y z
N MET A 1 -7.70 -5.35 13.94
CA MET A 1 -6.63 -4.70 14.74
C MET A 1 -5.51 -4.14 13.86
N ALA A 2 -5.01 -4.88 12.86
CA ALA A 2 -3.97 -4.39 11.93
C ALA A 2 -4.33 -3.08 11.21
N GLY A 3 -5.59 -2.87 10.85
CA GLY A 3 -6.04 -1.64 10.17
C GLY A 3 -5.82 -0.35 10.95
N ALA A 4 -6.13 -0.32 12.26
CA ALA A 4 -5.97 0.88 13.08
C ALA A 4 -4.50 1.24 13.34
N ILE A 5 -3.65 0.23 13.54
CA ILE A 5 -2.20 0.42 13.68
C ILE A 5 -1.61 0.91 12.34
N GLY A 6 -2.07 0.34 11.22
CA GLY A 6 -1.70 0.79 9.88
C GLY A 6 -2.05 2.26 9.62
N THR A 7 -3.24 2.70 10.05
CA THR A 7 -3.66 4.11 9.92
C THR A 7 -2.83 5.05 10.80
N ALA A 8 -2.51 4.64 12.02
CA ALA A 8 -1.65 5.43 12.91
C ALA A 8 -0.23 5.57 12.33
N VAL A 9 0.35 4.48 11.83
CA VAL A 9 1.66 4.48 11.17
C VAL A 9 1.64 5.36 9.92
N PHE A 10 0.58 5.27 9.12
CA PHE A 10 0.41 6.12 7.95
C PHE A 10 0.39 7.61 8.33
N TYR A 11 -0.35 8.00 9.37
CA TYR A 11 -0.41 9.39 9.84
C TYR A 11 0.96 9.96 10.23
N TYR A 12 1.78 9.20 10.97
CA TYR A 12 3.12 9.65 11.34
C TYR A 12 4.08 9.73 10.15
N VAL A 13 3.98 8.79 9.22
CA VAL A 13 4.77 8.81 7.98
C VAL A 13 4.36 9.98 7.10
N GLU A 14 3.06 10.25 6.97
CA GLU A 14 2.52 11.37 6.21
C GLU A 14 2.97 12.72 6.75
N LYS A 15 2.89 12.90 8.07
CA LYS A 15 3.42 14.10 8.72
C LYS A 15 4.93 14.29 8.49
N ALA A 16 5.71 13.22 8.63
CA ALA A 16 7.17 13.29 8.41
C ALA A 16 7.54 13.60 6.96
N VAL A 17 6.83 13.00 5.99
CA VAL A 17 7.03 13.27 4.56
C VAL A 17 6.58 14.68 4.20
N TYR A 18 5.46 15.14 4.75
CA TYR A 18 4.97 16.51 4.56
C TYR A 18 5.98 17.54 5.06
N ASP A 19 6.49 17.37 6.29
CA ASP A 19 7.49 18.26 6.88
C ASP A 19 8.82 18.23 6.09
N LEU A 20 9.20 17.08 5.54
CA LEU A 20 10.37 16.95 4.67
C LEU A 20 10.18 17.68 3.34
N VAL A 21 9.03 17.51 2.68
CA VAL A 21 8.73 18.16 1.39
C VAL A 21 8.56 19.67 1.59
N ALA A 22 7.99 20.11 2.72
CA ALA A 22 7.84 21.51 3.08
C ALA A 22 9.16 22.20 3.48
N SER A 23 10.15 21.44 3.96
CA SER A 23 11.47 21.96 4.34
C SER A 23 12.48 21.99 3.19
N LEU A 24 12.14 21.44 2.02
CA LEU A 24 12.99 21.56 0.83
C LEU A 24 13.11 23.04 0.43
N PRO A 25 14.33 23.56 0.25
CA PRO A 25 14.54 24.95 -0.14
C PRO A 25 13.85 25.21 -1.48
N SER A 26 12.81 26.01 -1.44
CA SER A 26 12.17 26.58 -2.61
C SER A 26 13.09 27.68 -3.10
N ASP A 27 14.08 27.30 -3.91
CA ASP A 27 15.02 28.25 -4.49
C ASP A 27 14.23 29.36 -5.19
N THR A 28 14.56 30.59 -4.83
CA THR A 28 13.71 31.79 -4.88
C THR A 28 13.55 32.37 -6.28
N THR A 29 13.60 31.53 -7.30
CA THR A 29 13.44 31.93 -8.70
C THR A 29 12.55 30.93 -9.42
N THR A 30 11.36 31.41 -9.78
CA THR A 30 10.35 30.78 -10.67
C THR A 30 9.21 30.02 -10.00
N SER A 31 8.23 30.83 -9.57
CA SER A 31 6.77 30.60 -9.53
C SER A 31 6.19 29.47 -8.67
N ALA A 32 5.02 29.76 -8.09
CA ALA A 32 4.07 28.83 -7.49
C ALA A 32 3.54 27.73 -8.47
N ASP A 33 4.28 27.44 -9.54
CA ASP A 33 4.00 26.49 -10.61
C ASP A 33 4.92 25.26 -10.58
N SER A 34 5.84 25.15 -9.61
CA SER A 34 6.55 23.88 -9.43
C SER A 34 5.52 22.79 -9.09
N PHE A 35 5.54 21.71 -9.87
CA PHE A 35 4.59 20.59 -9.75
C PHE A 35 4.45 20.10 -8.29
N PHE A 36 5.56 20.11 -7.56
CA PHE A 36 5.62 19.73 -6.14
C PHE A 36 4.87 20.68 -5.20
N VAL A 37 4.89 22.00 -5.44
CA VAL A 37 4.15 22.96 -4.60
C VAL A 37 2.67 22.96 -4.96
N LYS A 38 2.35 22.85 -6.25
CA LYS A 38 0.96 22.82 -6.75
C LYS A 38 0.21 21.55 -6.33
N TYR A 39 0.90 20.43 -6.26
CA TYR A 39 0.34 19.13 -5.87
C TYR A 39 0.92 18.62 -4.55
N LEU A 40 1.41 19.51 -3.68
CA LEU A 40 2.13 19.17 -2.46
C LEU A 40 1.37 18.17 -1.60
N GLU A 41 0.08 18.42 -1.36
CA GLU A 41 -0.78 17.53 -0.58
C GLU A 41 -0.91 16.13 -1.23
N THR A 42 -1.13 16.08 -2.55
CA THR A 42 -1.26 14.80 -3.28
C THR A 42 0.05 14.03 -3.36
N VAL A 43 1.17 14.71 -3.60
CA VAL A 43 2.50 14.10 -3.68
C VAL A 43 2.93 13.60 -2.31
N SER A 44 2.75 14.41 -1.27
CA SER A 44 3.07 14.03 0.12
C SER A 44 2.24 12.83 0.55
N PHE A 45 0.93 12.83 0.26
CA PHE A 45 0.04 11.72 0.57
C PHE A 45 0.45 10.43 -0.16
N ASN A 46 0.74 10.49 -1.46
CA ASN A 46 1.14 9.30 -2.23
C ASN A 46 2.52 8.77 -1.81
N ALA A 47 3.50 9.67 -1.59
CA ALA A 47 4.82 9.29 -1.12
C ALA A 47 4.75 8.67 0.29
N ALA A 48 3.97 9.27 1.18
CA ALA A 48 3.72 8.73 2.51
C ALA A 48 3.02 7.38 2.46
N TYR A 49 2.07 7.20 1.54
CA TYR A 49 1.39 5.92 1.36
C TYR A 49 2.37 4.82 0.97
N LEU A 50 3.24 5.07 -0.01
CA LEU A 50 4.26 4.10 -0.42
C LEU A 50 5.24 3.79 0.72
N VAL A 51 5.72 4.81 1.43
CA VAL A 51 6.65 4.61 2.54
C VAL A 51 5.99 3.86 3.70
N SER A 52 4.70 4.09 3.97
CA SER A 52 3.96 3.44 5.05
C SER A 52 3.78 1.93 4.86
N ILE A 53 3.91 1.43 3.63
CA ILE A 53 3.83 -0.01 3.32
C ILE A 53 4.99 -0.76 3.98
N VAL A 54 6.18 -0.16 4.09
CA VAL A 54 7.35 -0.81 4.70
C VAL A 54 7.14 -1.13 6.18
N PRO A 55 6.80 -0.18 7.06
CA PRO A 55 6.49 -0.49 8.46
C PRO A 55 5.20 -1.33 8.59
N GLN A 56 4.19 -1.15 7.74
CA GLN A 56 3.01 -2.02 7.74
C GLN A 56 3.35 -3.47 7.37
N HIS A 57 4.27 -3.70 6.45
CA HIS A 57 4.76 -5.03 6.06
C HIS A 57 5.40 -5.75 7.24
N VAL A 58 6.29 -5.05 7.96
CA VAL A 58 6.93 -5.57 9.17
C VAL A 58 5.90 -5.84 10.26
N LEU A 59 4.97 -4.91 10.49
CA LEU A 59 3.92 -5.09 11.51
C LEU A 59 2.99 -6.26 11.18
N ASN A 60 2.63 -6.46 9.91
CA ASN A 60 1.83 -7.61 9.49
C ASN A 60 2.59 -8.93 9.66
N ALA A 61 3.90 -8.94 9.40
CA ALA A 61 4.72 -10.11 9.71
C ALA A 61 4.76 -10.39 11.22
N VAL A 62 4.90 -9.35 12.06
CA VAL A 62 4.93 -9.52 13.52
C VAL A 62 3.59 -9.99 14.10
N PHE A 63 2.48 -9.37 13.68
CA PHE A 63 1.17 -9.54 14.33
C PHE A 63 0.23 -10.54 13.65
N CYS A 64 0.38 -10.79 12.35
CA CYS A 64 -0.57 -11.60 11.59
C CYS A 64 0.04 -12.92 11.08
N TYR A 65 1.22 -12.85 10.47
CA TYR A 65 1.77 -13.98 9.69
C TYR A 65 2.97 -14.70 10.34
N GLY A 66 3.57 -14.11 11.37
CA GLY A 66 4.78 -14.61 12.02
C GLY A 66 6.07 -14.09 11.38
N MET A 67 7.10 -13.86 12.20
CA MET A 67 8.41 -13.36 11.77
C MET A 67 9.15 -14.31 10.81
N ASP A 68 8.77 -15.58 10.76
CA ASP A 68 9.33 -16.57 9.85
C ASP A 68 9.10 -16.22 8.36
N THR A 69 8.10 -15.38 8.08
CA THR A 69 7.81 -14.87 6.74
C THR A 69 8.83 -13.83 6.25
N ILE A 70 9.60 -13.19 7.15
CA ILE A 70 10.59 -12.16 6.82
C ILE A 70 11.98 -12.43 7.42
N ASN A 71 12.22 -13.64 7.95
CA ASN A 71 13.40 -13.97 8.73
C ASN A 71 14.73 -13.95 7.94
N THR A 72 14.67 -13.94 6.61
CA THR A 72 15.85 -13.82 5.74
C THR A 72 15.70 -12.63 4.81
N ARG A 73 16.83 -12.04 4.40
CA ARG A 73 16.85 -10.92 3.45
C ARG A 73 16.11 -11.25 2.15
N ARG A 74 16.24 -12.48 1.64
CA ARG A 74 15.53 -12.95 0.44
C ARG A 74 14.01 -12.96 0.64
N LYS A 75 13.52 -13.56 1.74
CA LYS A 75 12.09 -13.61 2.06
C LYS A 75 11.51 -12.23 2.33
N TYR A 76 12.25 -11.36 3.01
CA TYR A 76 11.84 -9.97 3.23
C TYR A 76 11.57 -9.24 1.91
N TRP A 77 12.52 -9.25 0.97
CA TRP A 77 12.34 -8.56 -0.31
C TRP A 77 11.28 -9.22 -1.20
N SER A 78 11.21 -10.56 -1.21
CA SER A 78 10.19 -11.32 -1.94
C SER A 78 8.78 -10.93 -1.48
N THR A 79 8.53 -11.00 -0.18
CA THR A 79 7.23 -10.67 0.41
C THR A 79 6.90 -9.18 0.35
N LEU A 80 7.90 -8.29 0.44
CA LEU A 80 7.70 -6.86 0.28
C LEU A 80 7.29 -6.51 -1.16
N ILE A 81 7.98 -7.05 -2.17
CA ILE A 81 7.62 -6.86 -3.58
C ILE A 81 6.23 -7.46 -3.87
N GLY A 82 5.92 -8.63 -3.29
CA GLY A 82 4.60 -9.23 -3.36
C GLY A 82 3.52 -8.31 -2.79
N THR A 83 3.80 -7.64 -1.67
CA THR A 83 2.88 -6.67 -1.04
C THR A 83 2.63 -5.46 -1.94
N TYR A 84 3.68 -4.88 -2.53
CA TYR A 84 3.52 -3.79 -3.51
C TYR A 84 2.74 -4.23 -4.75
N SER A 85 2.99 -5.45 -5.25
CA SER A 85 2.30 -5.98 -6.43
C SER A 85 0.82 -6.23 -6.15
N ALA A 86 0.48 -6.80 -4.99
CA ALA A 86 -0.90 -7.01 -4.56
C ALA A 86 -1.65 -5.69 -4.37
N LEU A 87 -1.01 -4.68 -3.79
CA LEU A 87 -1.56 -3.33 -3.67
C LEU A 87 -1.77 -2.67 -5.03
N GLY A 88 -0.80 -2.76 -5.93
CA GLY A 88 -0.90 -2.24 -7.30
C GLY A 88 -2.03 -2.91 -8.09
N PHE A 89 -2.16 -4.24 -7.99
CA PHE A 89 -3.25 -4.98 -8.60
C PHE A 89 -4.61 -4.58 -8.00
N THR A 90 -4.68 -4.42 -6.68
CA THR A 90 -5.89 -3.99 -5.98
C THR A 90 -6.29 -2.57 -6.38
N LEU A 91 -5.33 -1.66 -6.59
CA LEU A 91 -5.56 -0.30 -7.09
C LEU A 91 -6.12 -0.30 -8.52
N ALA A 92 -5.51 -1.08 -9.41
CA ALA A 92 -6.01 -1.21 -10.78
C ALA A 92 -7.42 -1.80 -10.82
N LEU A 93 -7.64 -2.88 -10.07
CA LEU A 93 -8.92 -3.58 -10.01
C LEU A 93 -10.01 -2.73 -9.34
N SER A 94 -9.70 -2.04 -8.25
CA SER A 94 -10.63 -1.10 -7.59
C SER A 94 -11.02 0.04 -8.52
N THR A 95 -10.08 0.57 -9.32
CA THR A 95 -10.39 1.59 -10.32
C THR A 95 -11.36 1.08 -11.37
N ILE A 96 -11.15 -0.13 -11.91
CA ILE A 96 -12.04 -0.76 -12.88
C ILE A 96 -13.43 -1.00 -12.30
N ILE A 97 -13.50 -1.58 -11.09
CA ILE A 97 -14.76 -1.85 -10.40
C ILE A 97 -15.53 -0.56 -10.11
N ASN A 98 -14.84 0.51 -9.69
CA ASN A 98 -15.47 1.79 -9.40
C ASN A 98 -16.02 2.46 -10.68
N ILE A 99 -15.28 2.38 -11.79
CA ILE A 99 -15.76 2.83 -13.11
C ILE A 99 -17.02 2.04 -13.51
N LEU A 100 -17.02 0.72 -13.37
CA LEU A 100 -18.17 -0.13 -13.70
C LEU A 100 -19.38 0.15 -12.80
N LEU A 101 -19.19 0.41 -11.51
CA LEU A 101 -20.26 0.72 -10.56
C LEU A 101 -20.90 2.09 -10.84
N ILE A 102 -20.09 3.10 -11.15
CA ILE A 102 -20.58 4.47 -11.42
C ILE A 102 -21.21 4.56 -12.81
N GLN A 103 -20.55 4.02 -13.84
CA GLN A 103 -21.01 4.17 -15.22
C GLN A 103 -22.01 3.10 -15.64
N GLY A 104 -21.84 1.86 -15.17
CA GLY A 104 -22.71 0.73 -15.52
C GLY A 104 -23.97 0.66 -14.65
N LEU A 105 -23.81 0.75 -13.32
CA LEU A 105 -24.90 0.55 -12.36
C LEU A 105 -25.50 1.85 -11.79
N ARG A 106 -24.96 3.03 -12.15
CA ARG A 106 -25.37 4.36 -11.66
C ARG A 106 -25.51 4.44 -10.14
N VAL A 107 -24.64 3.74 -9.42
CA VAL A 107 -24.62 3.75 -7.96
C VAL A 107 -24.11 5.12 -7.47
N LYS A 108 -24.70 5.63 -6.37
CA LYS A 108 -24.20 6.85 -5.71
C LYS A 108 -22.72 6.69 -5.37
N LYS A 109 -21.94 7.75 -5.65
CA LYS A 109 -20.46 7.76 -5.52
C LYS A 109 -19.99 7.26 -4.16
N ASP A 110 -20.66 7.66 -3.07
CA ASP A 110 -20.28 7.27 -1.71
C ASP A 110 -20.46 5.76 -1.45
N SER A 111 -21.52 5.16 -1.97
CA SER A 111 -21.80 3.73 -1.84
C SER A 111 -20.89 2.87 -2.73
N ALA A 112 -20.55 3.38 -3.92
CA ALA A 112 -19.59 2.74 -4.81
C ALA A 112 -18.18 2.72 -4.17
N LEU A 113 -17.79 3.81 -3.51
CA LEU A 113 -16.50 3.91 -2.83
C LEU A 113 -16.41 2.93 -1.65
N GLY A 114 -17.47 2.82 -0.84
CA GLY A 114 -17.54 1.83 0.25
C GLY A 114 -17.46 0.38 -0.22
N LEU A 115 -18.17 0.03 -1.29
CA LEU A 115 -18.11 -1.31 -1.90
C LEU A 115 -16.72 -1.62 -2.46
N THR A 116 -16.09 -0.64 -3.10
CA THR A 116 -14.77 -0.80 -3.68
C THR A 116 -13.69 -0.97 -2.61
N LEU A 117 -13.78 -0.23 -1.51
CA LEU A 117 -12.90 -0.39 -0.34
C LEU A 117 -13.08 -1.76 0.32
N GLY A 118 -14.32 -2.20 0.50
CA GLY A 118 -14.63 -3.51 1.08
C GLY A 118 -14.12 -4.66 0.20
N ALA A 119 -14.42 -4.63 -1.10
CA ALA A 119 -13.95 -5.64 -2.05
C ALA A 119 -12.43 -5.64 -2.18
N GLY A 120 -11.80 -4.46 -2.21
CA GLY A 120 -10.36 -4.30 -2.25
C GLY A 120 -9.67 -4.89 -1.02
N ALA A 121 -10.21 -4.68 0.18
CA ALA A 121 -9.65 -5.25 1.40
C ALA A 121 -9.68 -6.79 1.39
N VAL A 122 -10.79 -7.39 0.95
CA VAL A 122 -10.94 -8.86 0.84
C VAL A 122 -9.99 -9.43 -0.21
N LEU A 123 -9.93 -8.81 -1.40
CA LEU A 123 -9.02 -9.22 -2.47
C LEU A 123 -7.56 -9.16 -2.04
N ASN A 124 -7.16 -8.06 -1.39
CA ASN A 124 -5.79 -7.86 -0.94
C ASN A 124 -5.39 -8.93 0.10
N TYR A 125 -6.30 -9.26 1.03
CA TYR A 125 -6.08 -10.35 1.99
C TYR A 125 -5.93 -11.72 1.31
N VAL A 126 -6.77 -12.04 0.33
CA VAL A 126 -6.71 -13.31 -0.42
C VAL A 126 -5.42 -13.41 -1.23
N LEU A 127 -5.03 -12.34 -1.93
CA LEU A 127 -3.80 -12.30 -2.73
C LEU A 127 -2.55 -12.45 -1.87
N LEU A 128 -2.46 -11.71 -0.76
CA LEU A 128 -1.34 -11.84 0.18
C LEU A 128 -1.26 -13.25 0.77
N THR A 129 -2.40 -13.84 1.13
CA THR A 129 -2.45 -15.22 1.63
C THR A 129 -1.98 -16.23 0.57
N TYR A 130 -2.33 -16.02 -0.70
CA TYR A 130 -1.87 -16.89 -1.79
C TYR A 130 -0.36 -16.75 -2.02
N ILE A 131 0.17 -15.53 -2.10
CA ILE A 131 1.60 -15.25 -2.32
C ILE A 131 2.45 -15.84 -1.18
N ILE A 132 2.04 -15.65 0.08
CA ILE A 132 2.76 -16.18 1.25
C ILE A 132 2.79 -17.72 1.24
N ASN A 133 1.66 -18.36 0.91
CA ASN A 133 1.57 -19.83 0.85
C ASN A 133 2.36 -20.44 -0.31
N ASP A 134 2.51 -19.72 -1.43
CA ASP A 134 3.28 -20.18 -2.58
C ASP A 134 4.80 -20.12 -2.30
N ASP A 135 5.26 -19.06 -1.63
CA ASP A 135 6.65 -18.92 -1.20
C ASP A 135 7.03 -19.99 -0.15
N GLU A 136 6.12 -20.36 0.76
CA GLU A 136 6.30 -21.47 1.70
C GLU A 136 6.43 -22.85 0.99
N LYS A 137 5.66 -23.08 -0.07
CA LYS A 137 5.72 -24.34 -0.83
C LYS A 137 7.01 -24.43 -1.64
N GLY A 138 7.47 -23.34 -2.24
CA GLY A 138 8.74 -23.26 -2.95
C GLY A 138 9.94 -23.54 -2.02
N ASP A 139 9.93 -22.98 -0.81
CA ASP A 139 11.01 -23.18 0.17
C ASP A 139 11.03 -24.62 0.74
N LYS A 140 9.87 -25.30 0.80
CA LYS A 140 9.80 -26.72 1.19
C LYS A 140 10.32 -27.65 0.10
N GLN A 141 10.08 -27.36 -1.18
CA GLN A 141 10.62 -28.16 -2.28
C GLN A 141 12.13 -28.01 -2.41
N ALA A 142 12.67 -26.79 -2.23
CA ALA A 142 14.11 -26.53 -2.28
C ALA A 142 14.93 -27.13 -1.13
N LYS A 143 14.29 -27.64 -0.07
CA LYS A 143 14.95 -28.36 1.04
C LYS A 143 14.92 -29.88 0.89
N ILE A 144 14.21 -30.40 -0.11
CA ILE A 144 14.06 -31.84 -0.37
C ILE A 144 14.99 -32.29 -1.52
N GLU A 145 15.51 -31.35 -2.32
CA GLU A 145 16.62 -31.55 -3.27
C GLU A 145 17.98 -31.28 -2.61
#